data_AF-A0ABD5TZ43-F1
#
_entry.id   AF-A0ABD5TZ43-F1
#
_cell.length_a   1.000
_cell.length_b   1.000
_cell.length_c   1.000
_cell.angle_alpha   90.00
_cell.angle_beta   90.00
_cell.angle_gamma   90.00
#
_symmetry.space_group_name_H-M   'P 1'
#
loop_
_entity.id
_entity.type
_entity.pdbx_description
1 polymer ?
#
loop_
_entity_poly.entity_id
_entity_poly.type
_entity_poly.pdbx_seq_one_letter_code
_entity_poly.pdbx_strand_id
1 'polypeptide(L)' 'MSRRLGIAVFVLVAGAGVLSTYAAGGDTATMASWVFLAVVPAAIVGLGSTPSGYSDRSD' A
#
# COMPACT_ATOMS: atom_id res chain seq x y z
N MET A 1 -0.10 -15.94 -1.08
CA MET A 1 0.75 -15.52 0.06
C MET A 1 1.39 -14.15 -0.16
N SER A 2 1.94 -13.87 -1.34
CA SER A 2 2.67 -12.63 -1.69
C SER A 2 1.86 -11.32 -1.54
N ARG A 3 0.54 -11.35 -1.72
CA ARG A 3 -0.33 -10.17 -1.61
C ARG A 3 -0.40 -9.57 -0.19
N ARG A 4 -0.57 -10.43 0.82
CA ARG A 4 -0.60 -10.02 2.23
C ARG A 4 0.76 -9.48 2.66
N LEU A 5 1.84 -10.10 2.16
CA LEU A 5 3.20 -9.64 2.39
C LEU A 5 3.45 -8.26 1.78
N GLY A 6 3.02 -8.02 0.53
CA GLY A 6 3.15 -6.72 -0.14
C GLY A 6 2.42 -5.60 0.61
N ILE A 7 1.16 -5.84 0.99
CA ILE A 7 0.38 -4.87 1.79
C ILE A 7 1.07 -4.60 3.15
N ALA A 8 1.54 -5.64 3.83
CA ALA A 8 2.23 -5.48 5.11
C ALA A 8 3.52 -4.65 4.99
N VAL A 9 4.30 -4.84 3.93
CA VAL A 9 5.51 -4.05 3.66
C VAL A 9 5.16 -2.58 3.43
N PHE A 10 4.14 -2.27 2.62
CA PHE A 10 3.74 -0.87 2.39
C PHE A 10 3.24 -0.18 3.66
N VAL A 11 2.48 -0.89 4.50
CA VAL A 11 2.03 -0.38 5.80
C VAL A 11 3.22 -0.09 6.72
N LEU A 12 4.21 -0.99 6.78
CA LEU A 12 5.42 -0.79 7.58
C LEU A 12 6.25 0.40 7.09
N VAL A 13 6.44 0.54 5.77
CA VAL A 13 7.20 1.65 5.17
C VAL A 13 6.52 3.00 5.48
N ALA A 14 5.20 3.09 5.32
CA ALA A 14 4.49 4.33 5.68
C ALA A 14 4.53 4.63 7.17
N GLY A 15 4.36 3.61 8.03
CA GLY A 15 4.48 3.79 9.47
C GLY A 15 5.87 4.28 9.90
N ALA A 16 6.92 3.67 9.35
CA ALA A 16 8.30 4.09 9.58
C ALA A 16 8.58 5.52 9.07
N GLY A 17 8.05 5.86 7.90
CA GLY A 17 8.15 7.20 7.32
C GLY A 17 7.48 8.27 8.18
N VAL A 18 6.23 8.04 8.60
CA VAL A 18 5.49 8.95 9.49
C VAL A 18 6.23 9.13 10.81
N LEU A 19 6.68 8.03 11.43
CA LEU A 19 7.39 8.07 12.71
C LEU A 19 8.73 8.82 12.57
N SER A 20 9.45 8.61 11.47
CA SER A 20 10.70 9.32 11.16
C SER A 20 10.46 10.81 10.93
N THR A 21 9.41 11.19 10.20
CA THR A 21 9.05 12.60 9.98
C THR A 21 8.63 13.27 11.29
N TYR A 22 7.89 12.58 12.15
CA TYR A 22 7.53 13.06 13.48
C TYR A 22 8.75 13.29 14.37
N ALA A 23 9.67 12.32 14.41
CA ALA A 23 10.92 12.45 15.16
C ALA A 23 11.82 13.60 14.66
N ALA A 24 11.76 13.90 13.36
CA ALA A 24 12.49 15.00 12.75
C ALA A 24 11.82 16.39 12.91
N GLY A 25 10.66 16.47 13.57
CA GLY A 25 9.90 17.71 13.71
C GLY A 25 9.25 18.18 12.40
N GLY A 26 9.03 17.26 11.46
CA GLY A 26 8.45 17.58 10.16
C GLY A 26 6.95 17.89 10.21
N ASP A 27 6.47 18.56 9.17
CA ASP A 27 5.11 19.06 9.09
C ASP A 27 4.08 17.95 8.79
N THR A 28 2.81 18.20 9.14
CA THR A 28 1.69 17.29 8.90
C THR A 28 1.54 16.91 7.42
N ALA A 29 1.90 17.81 6.49
CA ALA A 29 1.86 17.53 5.06
C ALA A 29 2.87 16.43 4.65
N THR A 30 4.05 16.44 5.26
CA THR A 30 5.08 15.42 5.04
C THR A 30 4.68 14.09 5.66
N MET A 31 3.97 14.10 6.80
CA MET A 31 3.39 12.87 7.36
C MET A 31 2.27 12.30 6.47
N ALA A 32 1.43 13.16 5.90
CA ALA A 32 0.33 12.74 5.01
C ALA A 32 0.84 12.12 3.71
N SER A 33 1.97 12.60 3.16
CA SER A 33 2.54 12.05 1.92
C SER A 33 2.91 10.57 2.04
N TRP A 34 3.38 10.12 3.22
CA TRP A 34 3.64 8.70 3.51
C TRP A 34 2.37 7.85 3.44
N VAL A 35 1.23 8.39 3.87
CA VAL A 35 -0.06 7.70 3.79
C VAL A 35 -0.49 7.53 2.33
N PHE A 36 -0.37 8.58 1.51
CA PHE A 36 -0.64 8.47 0.07
C PHE A 36 0.29 7.47 -0.62
N LEU A 37 1.56 7.47 -0.24
CA LEU A 37 2.57 6.54 -0.76
C LEU A 37 2.25 5.07 -0.42
N ALA A 38 1.64 4.79 0.73
CA ALA A 38 1.19 3.43 1.06
C ALA A 38 -0.14 3.05 0.43
N VAL A 39 -1.09 3.99 0.36
CA VAL A 39 -2.46 3.72 -0.12
C VAL A 39 -2.47 3.40 -1.61
N VAL A 40 -1.73 4.14 -2.45
CA VAL A 40 -1.77 3.95 -3.91
C VAL A 40 -1.29 2.56 -4.33
N PRO A 41 -0.11 2.07 -3.90
CA PRO A 41 0.35 0.72 -4.25
C PRO A 41 -0.52 -0.37 -3.62
N ALA A 42 -1.00 -0.18 -2.38
CA ALA A 42 -1.91 -1.12 -1.73
C ALA A 42 -3.23 -1.24 -2.51
N ALA A 43 -3.76 -0.12 -3.02
CA ALA A 43 -4.93 -0.09 -3.88
C ALA A 43 -4.68 -0.77 -5.23
N ILE A 44 -3.50 -0.58 -5.86
CA ILE A 44 -3.13 -1.25 -7.11
C ILE A 44 -3.02 -2.76 -6.91
N VAL A 45 -2.34 -3.21 -5.86
CA VAL A 45 -2.25 -4.64 -5.48
C VAL A 45 -3.63 -5.19 -5.08
N GLY A 46 -4.50 -4.32 -4.57
CA GLY A 46 -5.91 -4.58 -4.30
C GLY A 46 -6.73 -4.82 -5.57
N LEU A 47 -6.65 -3.89 -6.53
CA LEU A 47 -7.41 -3.82 -7.78
C LEU A 47 -6.90 -4.80 -8.84
N GLY A 48 -5.60 -5.04 -8.92
CA GLY A 48 -4.99 -6.03 -9.80
C GLY A 48 -5.38 -7.47 -9.48
N SER A 49 -6.13 -7.70 -8.39
CA SER A 49 -6.76 -8.97 -8.05
C SER A 49 -8.26 -9.04 -8.38
N THR A 50 -8.81 -8.03 -9.05
CA THR A 50 -10.14 -8.13 -9.67
C THR A 50 -10.01 -9.20 -10.76
N PRO A 51 -10.69 -10.36 -10.65
CA PRO A 51 -10.56 -11.41 -11.64
C PRO A 51 -10.97 -10.83 -12.99
N SER A 52 -10.05 -10.79 -13.96
CA SER A 52 -10.46 -10.66 -15.35
C SER A 52 -11.37 -11.84 -15.63
N GLY A 53 -12.58 -11.59 -16.12
CA GLY A 53 -13.66 -12.58 -16.27
C GLY A 53 -13.39 -13.69 -17.31
N TYR A 54 -12.21 -14.29 -17.30
CA TYR A 54 -11.99 -15.62 -17.87
C TYR A 54 -12.68 -16.65 -16.98
N SER A 55 -14.01 -16.65 -17.07
CA SER A 55 -14.82 -17.82 -16.79
C SER A 55 -14.36 -18.90 -17.76
N ASP A 56 -13.46 -19.76 -17.29
CA ASP A 56 -13.68 -21.22 -17.26
C ASP A 56 -14.58 -21.77 -18.38
N ARG A 57 -14.17 -21.59 -19.64
CA ARG A 57 -14.59 -22.47 -20.74
C ARG A 57 -13.56 -23.58 -20.82
N SER A 58 -13.70 -24.55 -19.92
CA SER A 58 -13.06 -25.84 -20.02
C SER A 58 -14.17 -26.87 -19.95
N ASP A 59 -14.47 -27.40 -21.13
CA ASP A 59 -15.26 -28.61 -21.46
C ASP A 59 -16.80 -28.58 -21.31
#